data_AF-X1NJK5-F1
#
_entry.id   AF-X1NJK5-F1
#
_cell.length_a   1.000
_cell.length_b   1.000
_cell.length_c   1.000
_cell.angle_alpha   90.00
_cell.angle_beta   90.00
_cell.angle_gamma   90.00
#
_symmetry.space_group_name_H-M   'P 1'
#
loop_
_entity.id
_entity.type
_entity.pdbx_description
1 polymer ?
#
loop_
_entity_poly.entity_id
_entity_poly.type
_entity_poly.pdbx_seq_one_letter_code
_entity_poly.pdbx_strand_id
1 'polypeptide(L)'
;MTKAVEWGTSFGAPTELEMRLAKLICAAMPSIEMIRFVNSGTEATMTALRLARAFTRRDKIVKFAGSYHGHADGLLVKGGSGLATLGIPDSPGVPLGYAQNTLVAPYNDA
;
A
#
# COMPACT_ATOMS: atom_id res chain seq x y z
N MET A 1 27.17 4.84 9.62
CA MET A 1 25.93 4.55 10.38
C MET A 1 25.89 5.19 11.77
N THR A 2 27.00 5.67 12.34
CA THR A 2 27.07 6.11 13.75
C THR A 2 26.54 7.53 14.05
N LYS A 3 26.72 8.49 13.13
CA LYS A 3 26.34 9.91 13.38
C LYS A 3 24.88 10.13 13.76
N ALA A 4 23.94 9.40 13.15
CA ALA A 4 22.52 9.53 13.48
C ALA A 4 22.22 9.02 14.90
N VAL A 5 22.91 7.96 15.34
CA VAL A 5 22.75 7.41 16.69
C VAL A 5 23.23 8.42 17.74
N GLU A 6 24.34 9.12 17.47
CA GLU A 6 24.90 10.15 18.35
C GLU A 6 23.94 11.33 18.57
N TRP A 7 23.08 11.63 17.59
CA TRP A 7 22.12 12.75 17.67
C TRP A 7 20.74 12.31 18.18
N GLY A 8 20.52 11.00 18.33
CA GLY A 8 19.21 10.41 18.60
C GLY A 8 18.52 9.90 17.33
N THR A 9 17.79 8.79 17.45
CA THR A 9 17.23 8.06 16.30
C THR A 9 15.74 8.31 16.07
N SER A 10 15.03 8.92 17.03
CA SER A 10 13.61 9.26 16.93
C SER A 10 13.28 10.41 17.87
N PHE A 11 12.54 11.41 17.37
CA PHE A 11 12.26 12.65 18.11
C PHE A 11 10.77 12.96 18.28
N GLY A 12 9.88 12.26 17.56
CA GLY A 12 8.45 12.56 17.56
C GLY A 12 8.08 13.95 17.02
N ALA A 13 9.02 14.65 16.40
CA ALA A 13 8.89 15.99 15.84
C ALA A 13 9.58 16.07 14.48
N PRO A 14 9.21 17.04 13.61
CA PRO A 14 9.79 17.18 12.29
C PRO A 14 11.30 17.42 12.31
N THR A 15 12.01 16.87 11.33
CA THR A 15 13.45 17.05 11.13
C THR A 15 13.77 17.51 9.71
N GLU A 16 14.88 18.23 9.53
CA GLU A 16 15.35 18.62 8.18
C GLU A 16 15.71 17.42 7.30
N LEU A 17 16.06 16.28 7.92
CA LEU A 17 16.40 15.05 7.22
C LEU A 17 15.22 14.51 6.42
N GLU A 18 14.00 14.59 6.97
CA GLU A 18 12.78 14.20 6.27
C GLU A 18 12.55 15.04 5.02
N MET A 19 12.71 16.37 5.12
CA MET A 19 12.57 17.28 3.97
C MET A 19 13.62 17.00 2.90
N ARG A 20 14.88 16.76 3.31
CA ARG A 20 15.96 16.45 2.37
C ARG A 20 15.69 15.15 1.62
N LEU A 21 15.29 14.10 2.32
CA LEU A 21 14.96 12.81 1.70
C LEU A 21 13.76 12.94 0.77
N ALA A 22 12.71 13.67 1.17
CA ALA A 22 11.54 13.91 0.34
C ALA A 22 11.90 14.56 -1.00
N LYS A 23 12.72 15.63 -0.97
CA LYS A 23 13.19 16.31 -2.18
C LYS A 23 13.99 15.39 -3.10
N LEU A 24 14.85 14.54 -2.54
CA LEU A 24 15.63 13.57 -3.33
C LEU A 24 14.71 12.56 -4.04
N ILE A 25 13.68 12.06 -3.36
CA ILE A 25 12.74 11.09 -3.96
C ILE A 25 11.90 11.75 -5.06
N CYS A 26 11.34 12.94 -4.82
CA CYS A 26 10.57 13.69 -5.82
C CYS A 26 11.42 14.00 -7.07
N ALA A 27 12.70 14.34 -6.90
CA ALA A 27 13.61 14.56 -8.01
C ALA A 27 13.94 13.28 -8.80
N ALA A 28 14.03 12.13 -8.10
CA ALA A 28 14.34 10.84 -8.73
C ALA A 28 13.13 10.19 -9.42
N MET A 29 11.91 10.47 -8.95
CA MET A 29 10.66 9.93 -9.50
C MET A 29 9.69 11.09 -9.78
N PRO A 30 9.71 11.68 -10.98
CA PRO A 30 8.98 12.91 -11.28
C PRO A 30 7.44 12.83 -11.14
N SER A 31 6.87 11.62 -11.11
CA SER A 31 5.44 11.42 -10.83
C SER A 31 5.06 11.65 -9.36
N ILE A 32 6.03 11.75 -8.45
CA ILE A 32 5.83 11.99 -7.03
C ILE A 32 6.05 13.48 -6.74
N GLU A 33 4.95 14.25 -6.73
CA GLU A 33 4.99 15.68 -6.37
C GLU A 33 5.01 15.91 -4.85
N MET A 34 4.41 14.98 -4.09
CA MET A 34 4.32 15.01 -2.63
C MET A 34 4.49 13.60 -2.07
N ILE A 35 5.18 13.48 -0.93
CA ILE A 35 5.45 12.18 -0.29
C ILE A 35 5.06 12.19 1.18
N ARG A 36 4.64 11.02 1.66
CA ARG A 36 4.43 10.71 3.08
C ARG A 36 5.27 9.49 3.45
N PHE A 37 6.14 9.64 4.44
CA PHE A 37 6.90 8.50 4.98
C PHE A 37 6.03 7.66 5.93
N VAL A 38 6.29 6.37 5.90
CA VAL A 38 5.67 5.32 6.71
C VAL A 38 6.73 4.24 6.96
N ASN A 39 6.47 3.28 7.85
CA ASN A 39 7.48 2.33 8.33
C ASN A 39 7.58 1.06 7.48
N SER A 40 6.61 0.81 6.59
CA SER A 40 6.60 -0.41 5.78
C SER A 40 5.86 -0.26 4.45
N GLY A 41 6.09 -1.20 3.54
CA GLY A 41 5.31 -1.31 2.29
C GLY A 41 3.83 -1.64 2.51
N THR A 42 3.49 -2.37 3.57
CA THR A 42 2.09 -2.61 3.98
C THR A 42 1.41 -1.29 4.34
N GLU A 43 2.06 -0.47 5.18
CA GLU A 43 1.55 0.85 5.56
C GLU A 43 1.41 1.78 4.36
N ALA A 44 2.39 1.75 3.44
CA ALA A 44 2.38 2.55 2.23
C ALA A 44 1.18 2.17 1.35
N THR A 45 0.99 0.88 1.09
CA THR A 45 -0.09 0.40 0.21
C THR A 45 -1.47 0.63 0.83
N MET A 46 -1.66 0.34 2.12
CA MET A 46 -2.96 0.59 2.77
C MET A 46 -3.30 2.09 2.79
N THR A 47 -2.31 2.97 2.94
CA THR A 47 -2.50 4.43 2.91
C THR A 47 -2.83 4.89 1.49
N ALA A 48 -2.12 4.40 0.47
CA ALA A 48 -2.39 4.70 -0.93
C ALA A 48 -3.80 4.28 -1.35
N LEU A 49 -4.25 3.07 -0.96
CA LEU A 49 -5.61 2.60 -1.24
C LEU A 49 -6.66 3.45 -0.52
N ARG A 50 -6.42 3.84 0.74
CA ARG A 50 -7.32 4.75 1.46
C ARG A 50 -7.42 6.10 0.75
N LEU A 51 -6.30 6.67 0.30
CA LEU A 51 -6.26 7.92 -0.46
C LEU A 51 -7.05 7.80 -1.77
N ALA A 52 -6.81 6.74 -2.55
CA ALA A 52 -7.50 6.50 -3.81
C ALA A 52 -9.02 6.37 -3.63
N ARG A 53 -9.47 5.63 -2.61
CA ARG A 53 -10.90 5.53 -2.25
C ARG A 53 -11.48 6.87 -1.85
N ALA A 54 -10.78 7.64 -1.01
CA ALA A 54 -11.24 8.95 -0.56
C ALA A 54 -11.35 9.96 -1.71
N PHE A 55 -10.38 9.95 -2.63
CA PHE A 55 -10.33 10.82 -3.80
C PHE A 55 -11.41 10.46 -4.82
N THR A 56 -11.56 9.17 -5.16
CA THR A 56 -12.48 8.72 -6.21
C THR A 56 -13.91 8.47 -5.71
N ARG A 57 -14.12 8.37 -4.40
CA ARG A 57 -15.39 7.98 -3.74
C ARG A 57 -15.87 6.59 -4.17
N ARG A 58 -14.95 5.69 -4.48
CA ARG A 58 -15.23 4.30 -4.88
C ARG A 58 -14.63 3.34 -3.88
N ASP A 59 -15.36 2.30 -3.53
CA ASP A 59 -14.90 1.30 -2.54
C ASP A 59 -14.01 0.22 -3.14
N LYS A 60 -14.31 -0.19 -4.37
CA LYS A 60 -13.67 -1.31 -5.04
C LYS A 60 -12.26 -0.97 -5.52
N ILE A 61 -11.34 -1.91 -5.36
CA ILE A 61 -9.97 -1.86 -5.90
C ILE A 61 -9.70 -3.10 -6.74
N VAL A 62 -8.75 -2.99 -7.67
CA VAL A 62 -8.28 -4.11 -8.49
C VAL A 62 -6.83 -4.40 -8.11
N LYS A 63 -6.52 -5.68 -7.89
CA LYS A 63 -5.14 -6.19 -7.85
C LYS A 63 -5.00 -7.32 -8.86
N PHE A 64 -3.75 -7.64 -9.19
CA PHE A 64 -3.47 -8.79 -10.03
C PHE A 64 -3.15 -10.04 -9.21
N ALA A 65 -3.53 -11.20 -9.71
CA ALA A 65 -3.14 -12.49 -9.15
C ALA A 65 -1.61 -12.61 -9.11
N GLY A 66 -1.06 -13.13 -8.02
CA GLY A 66 0.39 -13.23 -7.81
C GLY A 66 1.08 -11.95 -7.34
N SER A 67 0.47 -10.76 -7.47
CA SER A 67 1.05 -9.53 -6.92
C SER A 67 0.89 -9.44 -5.40
N TYR A 68 1.97 -9.13 -4.68
CA TYR A 68 1.97 -8.94 -3.23
C TYR A 68 2.13 -7.46 -2.85
N HIS A 69 1.27 -6.97 -1.95
CA HIS A 69 1.18 -5.56 -1.57
C HIS A 69 1.09 -5.37 -0.05
N GLY A 70 1.70 -6.29 0.71
CA GLY A 70 1.58 -6.35 2.16
C GLY A 70 0.38 -7.17 2.62
N HIS A 71 0.20 -7.25 3.95
CA HIS A 71 -0.75 -8.16 4.59
C HIS A 71 -2.01 -7.47 5.14
N ALA A 72 -2.37 -6.29 4.63
CA ALA A 72 -3.65 -5.68 4.99
C ALA A 72 -4.79 -6.59 4.53
N ASP A 73 -5.76 -6.87 5.41
CA ASP A 73 -6.81 -7.88 5.22
C ASP A 73 -7.47 -7.85 3.83
N GLY A 74 -7.83 -6.66 3.35
CA GLY A 74 -8.46 -6.50 2.03
C GLY A 74 -7.56 -6.83 0.84
N LEU A 75 -6.27 -7.09 1.04
CA LEU A 75 -5.32 -7.49 -0.02
C LEU A 75 -5.01 -8.99 0.02
N LEU A 76 -5.39 -9.69 1.09
CA LEU A 76 -5.26 -11.13 1.26
C LEU A 76 -6.47 -11.85 0.63
N VAL A 77 -6.62 -11.68 -0.68
CA VAL A 77 -7.78 -12.14 -1.45
C VAL A 77 -7.31 -13.02 -2.60
N LYS A 78 -7.88 -14.23 -2.72
CA LYS A 78 -7.55 -15.17 -3.79
C LYS A 78 -8.12 -14.67 -5.12
N GLY A 79 -7.31 -14.75 -6.17
CA GLY A 79 -7.82 -14.82 -7.53
C GLY A 79 -8.20 -16.26 -7.83
N GLY A 80 -9.43 -16.52 -8.25
CA GLY A 80 -9.79 -17.86 -8.72
C GLY A 80 -10.28 -17.84 -10.16
N SER A 81 -10.34 -19.03 -10.75
CA SER A 81 -10.72 -19.25 -12.15
C SER A 81 -12.19 -18.88 -12.41
N GLY A 82 -12.41 -17.98 -13.37
CA GLY A 82 -13.69 -17.75 -14.09
C GLY A 82 -14.88 -17.14 -13.32
N LEU A 83 -15.07 -17.48 -12.05
CA LEU A 83 -16.22 -17.09 -11.20
C LEU A 83 -15.83 -16.59 -9.80
N ALA A 84 -14.56 -16.66 -9.45
CA ALA A 84 -14.05 -16.38 -8.10
C ALA A 84 -13.54 -14.93 -7.91
N THR A 85 -14.12 -13.98 -8.64
CA THR A 85 -13.94 -12.53 -8.45
C THR A 85 -14.71 -11.98 -7.24
N LEU A 86 -15.29 -12.86 -6.42
CA LEU A 86 -16.20 -12.53 -5.31
C LEU A 86 -15.48 -12.08 -4.02
N GLY A 87 -14.20 -11.73 -4.07
CA GLY A 87 -13.49 -11.26 -2.87
C GLY A 87 -13.38 -12.35 -1.81
N ILE A 88 -12.90 -13.54 -2.17
CA ILE A 88 -12.75 -14.67 -1.24
C ILE A 88 -11.42 -14.49 -0.48
N PRO A 89 -11.43 -14.47 0.87
CA PRO A 89 -10.21 -14.40 1.66
C PRO A 89 -9.23 -15.54 1.38
N ASP A 90 -7.95 -15.22 1.31
CA ASP A 90 -6.85 -16.17 1.12
C ASP A 90 -6.28 -16.69 2.44
N SER A 91 -6.46 -15.94 3.52
CA SER A 91 -5.91 -16.25 4.84
C SER A 91 -7.03 -16.48 5.86
N PRO A 92 -6.96 -17.58 6.66
CA PRO A 92 -7.83 -17.74 7.82
C PRO A 92 -7.71 -16.53 8.76
N GLY A 93 -8.84 -16.07 9.30
CA GLY A 93 -8.91 -14.91 10.18
C GLY A 93 -9.27 -13.60 9.48
N VAL A 94 -9.25 -13.53 8.15
CA VAL A 94 -9.76 -12.38 7.38
C VAL A 94 -11.28 -12.52 7.18
N PRO A 95 -12.12 -11.61 7.70
CA PRO A 95 -13.56 -11.67 7.49
C PRO A 95 -13.94 -11.40 6.02
N LEU A 96 -15.01 -12.04 5.53
CA LEU A 96 -15.51 -11.87 4.16
C LEU A 96 -15.74 -10.39 3.78
N GLY A 97 -16.26 -9.58 4.71
CA GLY A 97 -16.53 -8.16 4.48
C GLY A 97 -15.27 -7.32 4.20
N TYR A 98 -14.08 -7.79 4.59
CA TYR A 98 -12.82 -7.12 4.24
C TYR A 98 -12.38 -7.41 2.81
N ALA A 99 -12.73 -8.57 2.27
CA ALA A 99 -12.30 -9.03 0.96
C ALA A 99 -13.27 -8.65 -0.17
N GLN A 100 -14.55 -8.38 0.14
CA GLN A 100 -15.62 -8.08 -0.83
C GLN A 100 -15.33 -6.89 -1.78
N ASN A 101 -14.47 -5.96 -1.36
CA ASN A 101 -14.14 -4.75 -2.13
C ASN A 101 -12.85 -4.89 -2.94
N THR A 102 -12.30 -6.10 -3.04
CA THR A 102 -11.07 -6.37 -3.78
C THR A 102 -11.34 -7.35 -4.90
N LEU A 103 -11.20 -6.84 -6.12
CA LEU A 103 -11.28 -7.60 -7.34
C LEU A 103 -9.88 -8.10 -7.71
N VAL A 104 -9.79 -9.35 -8.13
CA VAL A 104 -8.53 -9.95 -8.57
C VAL A 104 -8.61 -10.26 -10.06
N ALA A 105 -7.72 -9.65 -10.85
CA ALA A 105 -7.57 -9.91 -12.27
C ALA A 105 -6.34 -10.81 -12.53
N PRO A 106 -6.33 -11.63 -13.59
CA PRO A 106 -5.11 -12.30 -14.03
C PRO A 106 -4.06 -11.27 -14.47
N TYR A 107 -2.79 -11.53 -14.15
CA TYR A 107 -1.69 -10.66 -14.57
C TYR A 107 -1.33 -10.91 -16.04
N ASN A 108 -1.15 -9.84 -16.83
CA ASN A 108 -0.80 -9.92 -18.26
C ASN A 108 -1.78 -10.71 -19.15
N ASP A 109 -3.07 -10.67 -18.82
CA ASP A 109 -4.14 -11.29 -19.62
C ASP A 109 -4.88 -10.20 -20.41
N ALA A 110 -4.93 -10.36 -21.74
CA ALA A 110 -5.29 -9.32 -22.71
C ALA A 110 -6.69 -9.51 -23.30
#